data_AF-A0A935HUE2-F1
#
_entry.id   AF-A0A935HUE2-F1
#
_cell.length_a   1.000
_cell.length_b   1.000
_cell.length_c   1.000
_cell.angle_alpha   90.00
_cell.angle_beta   90.00
_cell.angle_gamma   90.00
#
_symmetry.space_group_name_H-M   'P 1'
#
loop_
_entity.id
_entity.type
_entity.pdbx_description
1 polymer ?
#
loop_
_entity_poly.entity_id
_entity_poly.type
_entity_poly.pdbx_seq_one_letter_code
_entity_poly.pdbx_strand_id
1 'polypeptide(L)'
;MKRLLPLFAIALLAGCEKEITVDLPDTPEQLVVEGTIEPGLPPFVILTRTQSYFEPLDLTSIATVSYATRWVRSITATDPFNSNIRSAVAPI
;
A
#
# COMPACT_ATOMS: atom_id res chain seq x y z
N MET A 1 -17.42 52.29 14.98
CA MET A 1 -16.95 51.16 14.13
C MET A 1 -15.75 50.42 14.72
N LYS A 2 -14.78 51.08 15.39
CA LYS A 2 -13.56 50.44 15.92
C LYS A 2 -13.77 49.44 17.09
N ARG A 3 -14.87 49.55 17.84
CA ARG A 3 -15.17 48.65 18.99
C ARG A 3 -15.76 47.28 18.60
N LEU A 4 -16.17 47.10 17.35
CA LEU A 4 -16.72 45.84 16.83
C LEU A 4 -15.64 44.90 16.28
N LEU A 5 -14.46 45.43 15.95
CA LEU A 5 -13.32 44.68 15.44
C LEU A 5 -12.87 43.51 16.35
N PRO A 6 -12.74 43.67 17.69
CA PRO A 6 -12.31 42.56 18.54
C PRO A 6 -13.36 41.44 18.65
N LEU A 7 -14.65 41.78 18.57
CA LEU A 7 -15.74 40.80 18.67
C LEU A 7 -15.77 39.88 17.45
N PHE A 8 -15.52 40.44 16.26
CA PHE A 8 -15.42 39.69 15.01
C PHE A 8 -14.19 38.77 15.01
N ALA A 9 -13.07 39.21 15.57
CA ALA A 9 -11.86 38.41 15.68
C ALA A 9 -12.05 37.16 16.56
N ILE A 10 -12.82 37.26 17.66
CA ILE A 10 -13.09 36.12 18.57
C ILE A 10 -14.01 35.09 17.91
N ALA A 11 -14.99 35.54 17.12
CA ALA A 11 -15.91 34.64 16.41
C ALA A 11 -15.19 33.79 15.34
N LEU A 12 -14.12 34.31 14.73
CA LEU A 12 -13.30 33.59 13.74
C LEU A 12 -12.50 32.43 14.36
N LEU A 13 -12.26 32.44 15.67
CA LEU A 13 -11.52 31.38 16.37
C LEU A 13 -12.43 30.28 16.95
N ALA A 14 -13.76 30.47 16.90
CA ALA A 14 -14.72 29.48 17.37
C ALA A 14 -15.07 28.47 16.25
N GLY A 15 -14.22 27.47 16.04
CA GLY A 15 -14.51 26.32 15.17
C GLY A 15 -15.26 25.22 15.92
N CYS A 16 -16.27 24.62 15.30
CA CYS A 16 -16.92 23.42 15.82
C CYS A 16 -16.16 22.18 15.29
N GLU A 17 -15.37 21.55 16.15
CA GLU A 17 -14.78 20.25 15.89
C GLU A 17 -15.74 19.16 16.38
N LYS A 18 -15.84 18.07 15.60
CA LYS A 18 -16.58 16.90 16.01
C LYS A 18 -15.60 15.74 16.10
N GLU A 19 -15.44 15.21 17.31
CA GLU A 19 -14.67 14.01 17.56
C GLU A 19 -15.35 12.82 16.87
N ILE A 20 -14.58 12.09 16.07
CA ILE A 20 -15.05 10.92 15.33
C ILE A 20 -14.22 9.73 15.82
N THR A 21 -14.85 8.81 16.51
CA THR A 21 -14.25 7.51 16.85
C THR A 21 -14.51 6.56 15.69
N VAL A 22 -13.45 6.20 14.95
CA VAL A 22 -13.54 5.25 13.85
C VAL A 22 -13.17 3.88 14.39
N ASP A 23 -14.17 2.99 14.51
CA ASP A 23 -13.93 1.58 14.80
C ASP A 23 -13.52 0.89 13.49
N LEU A 24 -12.24 0.56 13.36
CA LEU A 24 -11.75 -0.21 12.23
C LEU A 24 -11.87 -1.71 12.51
N PRO A 25 -12.37 -2.51 11.57
CA PRO A 25 -12.32 -3.96 11.69
C PRO A 25 -10.87 -4.43 11.62
N ASP A 26 -10.50 -5.41 12.45
CA ASP A 26 -9.21 -6.09 12.35
C ASP A 26 -9.14 -6.87 11.04
N THR A 27 -8.29 -6.43 10.12
CA THR A 27 -8.00 -7.14 8.88
C THR A 27 -6.87 -8.14 9.12
N PRO A 28 -7.06 -9.44 8.81
CA PRO A 28 -5.99 -10.42 8.95
C PRO A 28 -4.87 -10.13 7.94
N GLU A 29 -3.62 -10.41 8.32
CA GLU A 29 -2.49 -10.34 7.39
C GLU A 29 -2.68 -11.29 6.20
N GLN A 30 -2.55 -10.76 4.99
CA GLN A 30 -2.61 -11.50 3.74
C GLN A 30 -1.29 -11.37 2.97
N LEU A 31 -0.89 -12.46 2.31
CA LEU A 31 0.23 -12.45 1.38
C LEU A 31 -0.23 -11.87 0.04
N VAL A 32 0.43 -10.81 -0.40
CA VAL A 32 0.20 -10.19 -1.72
C VAL A 32 1.36 -10.60 -2.63
N VAL A 33 1.01 -11.14 -3.80
CA VAL A 33 1.96 -11.64 -4.80
C VAL A 33 1.82 -10.80 -6.05
N GLU A 34 2.83 -9.97 -6.33
CA GLU A 34 2.88 -9.13 -7.52
C GLU A 34 3.97 -9.64 -8.46
N GLY A 35 3.60 -10.10 -9.65
CA GLY A 35 4.55 -10.55 -10.66
C GLY A 35 4.56 -9.61 -11.86
N THR A 36 5.75 -9.28 -12.36
CA THR A 36 5.89 -8.53 -13.61
C THR A 36 6.79 -9.27 -14.60
N ILE A 37 6.43 -9.15 -15.88
CA ILE A 37 7.13 -9.72 -17.03
C ILE A 37 7.35 -8.61 -18.04
N GLU A 38 8.61 -8.20 -18.20
CA GLU A 38 9.01 -7.19 -19.19
C GLU A 38 9.89 -7.84 -20.27
N PRO A 39 9.68 -7.53 -21.56
CA PRO A 39 10.53 -8.04 -22.63
C PRO A 39 11.98 -7.58 -22.47
N GLY A 40 12.93 -8.52 -22.52
CA GLY A 40 14.35 -8.22 -22.43
C GLY A 40 14.89 -8.05 -21.01
N LEU A 41 14.05 -8.13 -19.98
CA LEU A 41 14.46 -8.16 -18.58
C LEU A 41 14.06 -9.49 -17.92
N PRO A 42 14.82 -9.96 -16.91
CA PRO A 42 14.42 -11.12 -16.14
C PRO A 42 13.09 -10.86 -15.41
N PRO A 43 12.16 -11.84 -15.39
CA PRO A 43 10.95 -11.72 -14.60
C PRO A 43 11.26 -11.64 -13.11
N PHE A 44 10.43 -10.90 -12.37
CA PHE A 44 10.52 -10.85 -10.92
C PHE A 44 9.14 -10.85 -10.27
N VAL A 45 9.13 -11.29 -9.02
CA VAL A 45 7.95 -11.30 -8.15
C VAL A 45 8.29 -10.51 -6.90
N ILE A 46 7.38 -9.63 -6.49
CA ILE A 46 7.40 -8.93 -5.23
C ILE A 46 6.40 -9.64 -4.31
N LEU A 47 6.87 -10.01 -3.13
CA LEU A 47 6.03 -10.57 -2.07
C LEU A 47 5.93 -9.52 -0.96
N THR A 48 4.72 -9.10 -0.65
CA THR A 48 4.44 -8.18 0.46
C THR A 48 3.37 -8.78 1.38
N ARG A 49 3.26 -8.26 2.60
CA ARG A 49 2.17 -8.59 3.52
C ARG A 49 1.31 -7.36 3.74
N THR A 50 0.00 -7.54 3.85
CA THR A 50 -0.90 -6.46 4.23
C THR A 50 -0.65 -6.08 5.68
N GLN A 51 -0.48 -4.78 5.95
CA GLN A 51 -0.38 -4.23 7.30
C GLN A 51 -1.63 -3.40 7.64
N SER A 52 -1.95 -3.27 8.92
CA SER A 52 -3.01 -2.36 9.35
C SER A 52 -2.60 -0.89 9.12
N TYR A 53 -3.58 -0.04 8.81
CA TYR A 53 -3.34 1.38 8.53
C TYR A 53 -2.77 2.13 9.74
N PHE A 54 -3.18 1.73 10.96
CA PHE A 54 -2.78 2.36 12.22
C PHE A 54 -1.69 1.59 12.97
N GLU A 55 -1.07 0.57 12.36
CA GLU A 55 0.04 -0.14 12.98
C GLU A 55 1.31 0.74 13.05
N PRO A 56 2.05 0.71 14.17
CA PRO A 56 3.28 1.47 14.31
C PRO A 56 4.34 1.00 13.30
N LEU A 57 4.83 1.93 12.49
CA LEU A 57 5.90 1.70 11.52
C LEU A 57 7.27 1.80 12.21
N ASP A 58 7.82 0.67 12.63
CA ASP A 58 9.22 0.57 13.06
C ASP A 58 10.13 0.04 11.92
N LEU A 59 11.45 0.20 12.07
CA LEU A 59 12.44 -0.23 11.05
C LEU A 59 12.34 -1.73 10.73
N THR A 60 11.91 -2.52 11.72
CA THR A 60 11.67 -3.96 11.61
C THR A 60 10.39 -4.30 10.83
N SER A 61 9.33 -3.49 10.95
CA SER A 61 8.08 -3.62 10.20
C SER A 61 8.26 -3.20 8.74
N ILE A 62 9.07 -2.17 8.48
CA ILE A 62 9.40 -1.74 7.11
C ILE A 62 10.15 -2.82 6.35
N ALA A 63 11.13 -3.48 7.00
CA ALA A 63 11.77 -4.64 6.41
C ALA A 63 10.69 -5.68 6.06
N THR A 64 9.78 -5.97 6.99
CA THR A 64 8.74 -7.00 6.86
C THR A 64 7.73 -6.82 5.75
N VAL A 65 7.42 -5.58 5.40
CA VAL A 65 6.53 -5.25 4.29
C VAL A 65 7.27 -5.26 2.94
N SER A 66 8.60 -5.12 2.92
CA SER A 66 9.38 -4.86 1.70
C SER A 66 10.25 -6.02 1.20
N TYR A 67 10.42 -7.12 1.94
CA TYR A 67 11.43 -8.12 1.59
C TYR A 67 10.94 -9.36 0.83
N ALA A 68 10.90 -9.29 -0.51
CA ALA A 68 11.50 -10.34 -1.34
C ALA A 68 11.40 -9.98 -2.82
N THR A 69 12.28 -9.11 -3.32
CA THR A 69 12.61 -9.10 -4.74
C THR A 69 13.58 -10.25 -5.02
N ARG A 70 13.07 -11.47 -5.12
CA ARG A 70 13.87 -12.61 -5.57
C ARG A 70 13.73 -12.76 -7.07
N TRP A 71 14.85 -12.87 -7.78
CA TRP A 71 14.86 -13.28 -9.18
C TRP A 71 14.23 -14.66 -9.29
N VAL A 72 13.02 -14.73 -9.85
CA VAL A 72 12.32 -15.98 -10.05
C VAL A 72 12.82 -16.59 -11.36
N ARG A 73 13.33 -17.82 -11.28
CA ARG A 73 13.98 -18.50 -12.41
C ARG A 73 13.03 -18.74 -13.59
N SER A 74 11.75 -18.97 -13.28
CA SER A 74 10.70 -19.17 -14.27
C SER A 74 9.35 -18.80 -13.67
N ILE A 75 8.60 -17.95 -14.36
CA ILE A 75 7.17 -17.72 -14.08
C ILE A 75 6.34 -18.07 -15.30
N THR A 76 5.18 -18.66 -15.03
CA THR A 76 4.22 -19.12 -16.05
C THR A 76 2.90 -18.43 -15.76
N ALA A 77 2.55 -17.44 -16.57
CA ALA A 77 1.25 -16.78 -16.50
C ALA A 77 0.26 -17.57 -17.37
N THR A 78 -0.85 -17.97 -16.75
CA THR A 78 -2.00 -18.58 -17.45
C THR A 78 -3.11 -17.54 -17.47
N ASP A 79 -3.48 -17.11 -18.66
CA ASP A 79 -4.63 -16.25 -18.90
C ASP A 79 -5.91 -17.10 -18.85
N PRO A 80 -6.84 -16.89 -17.91
CA PRO A 80 -8.08 -17.69 -17.86
C PRO A 80 -9.02 -17.44 -19.06
N PHE A 81 -8.70 -16.44 -19.89
CA PHE A 81 -9.51 -16.01 -21.04
C PHE A 81 -8.92 -16.38 -22.40
N ASN A 82 -7.73 -16.99 -22.45
CA ASN A 82 -7.07 -17.37 -23.70
C ASN A 82 -6.06 -18.49 -23.39
N SER A 83 -5.94 -19.51 -24.25
CA SER A 83 -5.14 -20.71 -23.93
C SER A 83 -3.63 -20.52 -24.10
N ASN A 84 -3.13 -19.28 -24.11
CA ASN A 84 -1.75 -18.96 -24.47
C ASN A 84 -0.89 -18.74 -23.23
N ILE A 85 -0.20 -19.79 -22.81
CA ILE A 85 0.73 -19.72 -21.70
C ILE A 85 1.90 -18.78 -22.03
N ARG A 86 2.08 -17.74 -21.21
CA ARG A 86 3.25 -16.86 -21.28
C ARG A 86 4.26 -17.28 -20.23
N SER A 87 5.40 -17.80 -20.69
CA SER A 87 6.52 -18.19 -19.82
C SER A 87 7.67 -17.21 -19.99
N ALA A 88 8.20 -16.71 -18.87
CA ALA A 88 9.41 -15.89 -18.84
C ALA A 88 10.49 -16.62 -18.04
N VAL A 89 11.70 -16.70 -18.59
CA VAL A 89 12.87 -17.36 -17.98
C VAL A 89 14.01 -16.35 -17.96
N ALA A 90 14.60 -16.15 -16.78
CA ALA A 90 15.75 -15.26 -16.62
C ALA A 90 16.99 -15.84 -17.34
N PRO A 91 17.72 -15.04 -18.14
CA PRO A 91 19.06 -15.43 -18.59
C PRO A 91 20.00 -15.51 -17.39
N ILE A 92 20.78 -16.59 -17.32
CA ILE A 92 21.74 -16.87 -16.23
C ILE A 92 22.99 -16.03 -16.44
#